data_AF-A0A9D5FQ27-F1
#
_entry.id   AF-A0A9D5FQ27-F1
#
_cell.length_a   1.000
_cell.length_b   1.000
_cell.length_c   1.000
_cell.angle_alpha   90.00
_cell.angle_beta   90.00
_cell.angle_gamma   90.00
#
_symmetry.space_group_name_H-M   'P 1'
#
loop_
_entity.id
_entity.type
_entity.pdbx_description
1 polymer ?
#
loop_
_entity_poly.entity_id
_entity_poly.type
_entity_poly.pdbx_seq_one_letter_code
_entity_poly.pdbx_strand_id
1 'polypeptide(L)'
;MKGKILLGIALVYWVVSFGWLLRYEAYPELFTSSLEGYKGLLSRDVLITDSWMKILFKDSPIGYSHTSVEVADSNPSENYSVRNRMQLKMKLMGEVSNVHVDTTTTLNSMHELQKFSFSMFTRGYTLKLQAQRLDARKFNITTTTGTSTEKRIVEIPPDVVIYSPVTELAIKKLRPGQQLHMKTIDPATMTVANILIRATGREEITVGTNRYDTTVVVMDYRGSDVRSWIDDKGNLVKQDTPFGWTMETCSSAEAFNVIKTSAAPDDMLSNMAVRYQGRLRSPTNALSIRMQLLGVSFERRELETDRQTVDNIDGARLELNVRRCIFPDRGMLPASIPDAVREHLKPSPGLQSDHPDIIAAAADITRNASSDTAKARAIQDWVYTHVGKESAITLPSALDVLRTMKGDCNEHTYLYVALARAAGLPSKTTVGIVFHENAFYYHAWPSVWIGEWLETDPTWGQFGVDATHIALFHGDLQEQLNLVKVMGQLSIRILEEQNQ
;
A
#
# COMPACT_ATOMS: atom_id res chain seq x y z
N MET A 1 -45.63 -13.06 43.61
CA MET A 1 -45.72 -11.94 42.65
C MET A 1 -44.36 -11.39 42.22
N LYS A 2 -43.41 -11.15 43.13
CA LYS A 2 -42.06 -10.62 42.83
C LYS A 2 -41.23 -11.45 41.83
N GLY A 3 -41.27 -12.78 41.89
CA GLY A 3 -40.49 -13.65 40.99
C GLY A 3 -40.91 -13.59 39.52
N LYS A 4 -42.21 -13.41 39.23
CA LYS A 4 -42.69 -13.28 37.83
C LYS A 4 -42.31 -11.94 37.20
N ILE A 5 -42.20 -10.89 38.01
CA ILE A 5 -41.77 -9.55 37.57
C ILE A 5 -40.27 -9.55 37.27
N LEU A 6 -39.45 -10.17 38.13
CA LEU A 6 -38.01 -10.34 37.90
C LEU A 6 -37.71 -11.16 36.63
N LEU A 7 -38.46 -12.25 36.41
CA LEU A 7 -38.33 -13.06 35.19
C LEU A 7 -38.70 -12.25 33.93
N GLY A 8 -39.74 -11.42 34.00
CA GLY A 8 -40.13 -10.53 32.92
C GLY A 8 -39.06 -9.48 32.60
N ILE A 9 -38.45 -8.87 33.62
CA ILE A 9 -37.37 -7.90 33.44
C ILE A 9 -36.13 -8.56 32.83
N ALA A 10 -35.75 -9.76 33.30
CA ALA A 10 -34.63 -10.51 32.76
C ALA A 10 -34.85 -10.91 31.29
N LEU A 11 -36.09 -11.30 30.93
CA LEU A 11 -36.46 -11.62 29.56
C LEU A 11 -36.38 -10.39 28.65
N VAL A 12 -36.89 -9.24 29.09
CA VAL A 12 -36.81 -7.98 28.34
C VAL A 12 -35.36 -7.55 28.15
N TYR A 13 -34.54 -7.61 29.21
CA TYR A 13 -33.11 -7.32 29.11
C TYR A 13 -32.42 -8.27 28.12
N TRP A 14 -32.71 -9.57 28.19
CA TRP A 14 -32.16 -10.56 27.27
C TRP A 14 -32.56 -10.29 25.81
N VAL A 15 -33.83 -9.96 25.54
CA VAL A 15 -34.29 -9.62 24.18
C VAL A 15 -33.64 -8.33 23.68
N VAL A 16 -33.49 -7.32 24.54
CA VAL A 16 -32.82 -6.06 24.17
C VAL A 16 -31.34 -6.29 23.92
N SER A 17 -30.63 -7.01 24.79
CA SER A 17 -29.22 -7.36 24.63
C SER A 17 -28.99 -8.25 23.40
N PHE A 18 -29.87 -9.22 23.14
CA PHE A 18 -29.78 -10.09 21.97
C PHE A 18 -30.10 -9.32 20.68
N GLY A 19 -31.07 -8.41 20.69
CA GLY A 19 -31.31 -7.47 19.58
C GLY A 19 -30.14 -6.52 19.34
N TRP A 20 -29.47 -6.07 20.41
CA TRP A 20 -28.24 -5.29 20.35
C TRP A 20 -27.11 -6.11 19.72
N LEU A 21 -26.95 -7.36 20.15
CA LEU A 21 -25.91 -8.26 19.64
C LEU A 21 -26.17 -8.66 18.18
N LEU A 22 -27.43 -8.91 17.79
CA LEU A 22 -27.81 -9.11 16.39
C LEU A 22 -27.52 -7.89 15.50
N ARG A 23 -27.77 -6.67 16.01
CA ARG A 23 -27.49 -5.41 15.32
C ARG A 23 -25.99 -5.17 15.09
N TYR A 24 -25.15 -5.53 16.07
CA TYR A 24 -23.72 -5.19 16.04
C TYR A 24 -22.79 -6.33 15.63
N GLU A 25 -23.16 -7.60 15.85
CA GLU A 25 -22.30 -8.76 15.56
C GLU A 25 -22.82 -9.66 14.43
N ALA A 26 -24.13 -9.94 14.37
CA ALA A 26 -24.64 -10.97 13.44
C ALA A 26 -25.02 -10.43 12.05
N TYR A 27 -25.61 -9.22 11.98
CA TYR A 27 -26.03 -8.60 10.72
C TYR A 27 -25.73 -7.10 10.68
N PRO A 28 -24.47 -6.66 10.86
CA PRO A 28 -24.11 -5.25 10.76
C PRO A 28 -24.53 -4.65 9.41
N GLU A 29 -24.51 -5.45 8.34
CA GLU A 29 -24.87 -5.03 6.97
C GLU A 29 -26.33 -4.59 6.79
N LEU A 30 -27.27 -5.05 7.63
CA LEU A 30 -28.67 -4.59 7.61
C LEU A 30 -28.84 -3.18 8.19
N PHE A 31 -27.84 -2.67 8.91
CA PHE A 31 -27.87 -1.37 9.60
C PHE A 31 -26.74 -0.42 9.18
N THR A 32 -25.79 -0.88 8.37
CA THR A 32 -24.77 -0.03 7.74
C THR A 32 -25.20 0.37 6.34
N SER A 33 -25.18 1.67 6.05
CA SER A 33 -25.32 2.13 4.67
C SER A 33 -24.10 1.73 3.84
N SER A 34 -24.32 1.26 2.62
CA SER A 34 -23.29 1.09 1.59
C SER A 34 -23.41 2.22 0.56
N LEU A 35 -22.28 2.80 0.15
CA LEU A 35 -22.26 3.81 -0.90
C LEU A 35 -22.39 3.15 -2.28
N GLU A 36 -23.35 3.57 -3.11
CA GLU A 36 -23.49 3.12 -4.50
C GLU A 36 -22.51 3.88 -5.43
N GLY A 37 -21.21 3.74 -5.21
CA GLY A 37 -20.17 4.40 -6.01
C GLY A 37 -20.35 5.92 -6.12
N TYR A 38 -20.10 6.46 -7.32
CA TYR A 38 -20.23 7.90 -7.59
C TYR A 38 -21.66 8.44 -7.50
N LYS A 39 -22.68 7.60 -7.75
CA LYS A 39 -24.09 7.98 -7.54
C LYS A 39 -24.33 8.29 -6.07
N GLY A 40 -23.88 7.42 -5.17
CA GLY A 40 -23.95 7.68 -3.72
C GLY A 40 -23.14 8.92 -3.31
N LEU A 41 -21.96 9.12 -3.91
CA LEU A 41 -21.04 10.23 -3.60
C LEU A 41 -21.60 11.61 -4.00
N LEU A 42 -22.27 11.71 -5.15
CA LEU A 42 -22.66 12.99 -5.78
C LEU A 42 -24.18 13.25 -5.86
N SER A 43 -25.03 12.30 -5.48
CA SER A 43 -26.50 12.41 -5.62
C SER A 43 -27.19 13.46 -4.74
N ARG A 44 -26.48 14.16 -3.85
CA ARG A 44 -27.11 15.01 -2.84
C ARG A 44 -26.39 16.35 -2.69
N ASP A 45 -26.97 17.36 -3.35
CA ASP A 45 -26.55 18.76 -3.46
C ASP A 45 -25.28 18.97 -4.29
N VAL A 46 -25.38 19.87 -5.28
CA VAL A 46 -24.33 20.19 -6.26
C VAL A 46 -23.05 20.62 -5.54
N LEU A 47 -22.08 19.72 -5.43
CA LEU A 47 -20.77 19.97 -4.86
C LEU A 47 -19.88 20.58 -5.96
N ILE A 48 -19.99 21.89 -6.18
CA ILE A 48 -18.82 22.63 -6.66
C ILE A 48 -17.92 22.77 -5.44
N THR A 49 -16.78 22.11 -5.49
CA THR A 49 -15.79 22.15 -4.41
C THR A 49 -14.49 22.67 -4.98
N ASP A 50 -13.85 23.57 -4.24
CA ASP A 50 -12.47 24.00 -4.45
C ASP A 50 -11.78 23.96 -3.08
N SER A 51 -10.94 22.94 -2.86
CA SER A 51 -10.34 22.66 -1.56
C SER A 51 -8.82 22.60 -1.68
N TRP A 52 -8.15 23.35 -0.83
CA TRP A 52 -6.70 23.42 -0.74
C TRP A 52 -6.26 22.92 0.63
N MET A 53 -5.32 21.98 0.63
CA MET A 53 -4.77 21.37 1.82
C MET A 53 -3.24 21.47 1.75
N LYS A 54 -2.59 22.01 2.78
CA LYS A 54 -1.14 21.86 2.94
C LYS A 54 -0.86 20.46 3.50
N ILE A 55 0.25 19.86 3.05
CA ILE A 55 0.68 18.53 3.46
C ILE A 55 1.92 18.69 4.33
N LEU A 56 1.90 18.05 5.49
CA LEU A 56 2.97 18.05 6.47
C LEU A 56 3.45 16.62 6.75
N PHE A 57 4.74 16.49 7.00
CA PHE A 57 5.36 15.30 7.57
C PHE A 57 6.02 15.66 8.89
N LYS A 58 5.54 15.09 10.00
CA LYS A 58 5.99 15.44 11.36
C LYS A 58 6.06 16.96 11.58
N ASP A 59 4.94 17.64 11.30
CA ASP A 59 4.76 19.09 11.40
C ASP A 59 5.59 19.95 10.43
N SER A 60 6.46 19.35 9.62
CA SER A 60 7.22 20.04 8.58
C SER A 60 6.43 20.07 7.27
N PRO A 61 6.19 21.25 6.65
CA PRO A 61 5.51 21.31 5.36
C PRO A 61 6.32 20.62 4.26
N ILE A 62 5.66 19.75 3.49
CA ILE A 62 6.26 19.01 2.38
C ILE A 62 5.54 19.24 1.05
N GLY A 63 4.39 19.90 1.04
CA GLY A 63 3.63 20.06 -0.19
C GLY A 63 2.21 20.53 0.00
N TYR A 64 1.39 20.36 -1.04
CA TYR A 64 -0.03 20.62 -0.98
C TYR A 64 -0.85 19.64 -1.84
N SER A 65 -2.13 19.54 -1.54
CA SER A 65 -3.15 18.94 -2.40
C SER A 65 -4.23 19.97 -2.74
N HIS A 66 -4.66 19.98 -3.99
CA HIS A 66 -5.75 20.80 -4.51
C HIS A 66 -6.80 19.90 -5.14
N THR A 67 -8.03 20.00 -4.66
CA THR A 67 -9.16 19.21 -5.13
C THR A 67 -10.23 20.12 -5.69
N SER A 68 -10.67 19.86 -6.93
CA SER A 68 -11.79 20.56 -7.54
C SER A 68 -12.84 19.60 -8.10
N VAL A 69 -14.11 19.99 -7.99
CA VAL A 69 -15.24 19.32 -8.65
C VAL A 69 -15.95 20.36 -9.51
N GLU A 70 -15.90 20.14 -10.82
CA GLU A 70 -16.46 21.02 -11.85
C GLU A 70 -17.65 20.33 -12.53
N VAL A 71 -18.69 21.10 -12.86
CA VAL A 71 -19.84 20.64 -13.63
C VAL A 71 -19.76 21.24 -15.04
N ALA A 72 -19.87 20.40 -16.06
CA ALA A 72 -19.90 20.79 -17.47
C ALA A 72 -21.32 20.58 -18.03
N ASP A 73 -22.17 21.61 -17.87
CA ASP A 73 -23.58 21.56 -18.28
C ASP A 73 -23.78 21.34 -19.79
N SER A 74 -22.77 21.66 -20.61
CA SER A 74 -22.82 21.55 -22.07
C SER A 74 -22.54 20.15 -22.61
N ASN A 75 -22.10 19.20 -21.78
CA ASN A 75 -21.79 17.84 -22.23
C ASN A 75 -22.36 16.78 -21.26
N PRO A 76 -23.58 16.26 -21.49
CA PRO A 76 -24.20 15.25 -20.63
C PRO A 76 -23.40 13.95 -20.49
N SER A 77 -22.57 13.61 -21.49
CA SER A 77 -21.70 12.44 -21.44
C SER A 77 -20.47 12.64 -20.55
N GLU A 78 -20.10 13.88 -20.25
CA GLU A 78 -18.95 14.25 -19.40
C GLU A 78 -19.35 15.40 -18.47
N ASN A 79 -20.46 15.21 -17.76
CA ASN A 79 -21.12 16.26 -17.01
C ASN A 79 -20.39 16.65 -15.71
N TYR A 80 -19.62 15.75 -15.10
CA TYR A 80 -18.84 16.04 -13.90
C TYR A 80 -17.37 15.74 -14.13
N SER A 81 -16.50 16.64 -13.66
CA SER A 81 -15.05 16.45 -13.65
C SER A 81 -14.54 16.63 -12.22
N VAL A 82 -14.01 15.56 -11.67
CA VAL A 82 -13.34 15.53 -10.36
C VAL A 82 -11.84 15.54 -10.59
N ARG A 83 -11.14 16.54 -10.07
CA ARG A 83 -9.69 16.68 -10.19
C ARG A 83 -9.02 16.73 -8.83
N ASN A 84 -7.89 16.05 -8.71
CA ASN A 84 -6.98 16.21 -7.58
C ASN A 84 -5.57 16.42 -8.11
N ARG A 85 -4.90 17.46 -7.63
CA ARG A 85 -3.49 17.74 -7.89
C ARG A 85 -2.73 17.70 -6.59
N MET A 86 -1.60 17.01 -6.57
CA MET A 86 -0.70 16.98 -5.44
C MET A 86 0.70 17.38 -5.89
N GLN A 87 1.37 18.17 -5.06
CA GLN A 87 2.78 18.49 -5.23
C GLN A 87 3.47 18.25 -3.90
N LEU A 88 4.50 17.40 -3.92
CA LEU A 88 5.27 17.01 -2.74
C LEU A 88 6.76 17.24 -3.01
N LYS A 89 7.49 17.61 -1.97
CA LYS A 89 8.93 17.66 -1.90
C LYS A 89 9.33 16.74 -0.76
N MET A 90 10.00 15.64 -1.07
CA MET A 90 10.31 14.58 -0.13
C MET A 90 11.82 14.29 -0.17
N LYS A 91 12.39 13.91 0.98
CA LYS A 91 13.77 13.42 1.07
C LYS A 91 13.75 11.93 1.38
N LEU A 92 14.41 11.15 0.52
CA LEU A 92 14.56 9.71 0.68
C LEU A 92 16.03 9.35 0.46
N MET A 93 16.62 8.63 1.42
CA MET A 93 18.03 8.18 1.37
C MET A 93 19.02 9.32 1.06
N GLY A 94 18.80 10.49 1.66
CA GLY A 94 19.64 11.67 1.44
C GLY A 94 19.24 12.53 0.24
N GLU A 95 18.48 12.02 -0.72
CA GLU A 95 18.12 12.73 -1.94
C GLU A 95 16.75 13.39 -1.87
N VAL A 96 16.68 14.65 -2.34
CA VAL A 96 15.41 15.40 -2.40
C VAL A 96 14.78 15.21 -3.78
N SER A 97 13.53 14.75 -3.80
CA SER A 97 12.72 14.57 -5.00
C SER A 97 11.42 15.36 -4.93
N ASN A 98 11.03 15.95 -6.06
CA ASN A 98 9.71 16.56 -6.22
C ASN A 98 8.79 15.54 -6.91
N VAL A 99 7.63 15.30 -6.31
CA VAL A 99 6.60 14.41 -6.84
C VAL A 99 5.39 15.25 -7.20
N HIS A 100 4.94 15.13 -8.44
CA HIS A 100 3.70 15.72 -8.89
C HIS A 100 2.71 14.61 -9.26
N VAL A 101 1.54 14.64 -8.65
CA VAL A 101 0.46 13.69 -8.93
C VAL A 101 -0.75 14.47 -9.43
N ASP A 102 -1.32 14.06 -10.56
CA ASP A 102 -2.61 14.53 -11.04
C ASP A 102 -3.54 13.34 -11.21
N THR A 103 -4.75 13.48 -10.71
CA THR A 103 -5.85 12.54 -10.95
C THR A 103 -7.03 13.31 -11.50
N THR A 104 -7.64 12.81 -12.57
CA THR A 104 -8.89 13.35 -13.12
C THR A 104 -9.87 12.20 -13.32
N THR A 105 -11.10 12.39 -12.88
CA THR A 105 -12.21 11.47 -13.11
C THR A 105 -13.37 12.21 -13.76
N THR A 106 -13.91 11.66 -14.83
CA THR A 106 -15.03 12.22 -15.58
C THR A 106 -16.23 11.31 -15.50
N LEU A 107 -17.38 11.88 -15.15
CA LEU A 107 -18.66 11.17 -15.01
C LEU A 107 -19.71 11.76 -15.95
N ASN A 108 -20.68 10.95 -16.36
CA ASN A 108 -21.85 11.43 -17.09
C ASN A 108 -22.89 12.07 -16.14
N SER A 109 -23.99 12.58 -16.69
CA SER A 109 -25.09 13.19 -15.91
C SER A 109 -25.79 12.23 -14.95
N MET A 110 -25.61 10.92 -15.12
CA MET A 110 -26.08 9.86 -14.21
C MET A 110 -25.01 9.44 -13.18
N HIS A 111 -23.94 10.22 -13.04
CA HIS A 111 -22.78 9.95 -12.17
C HIS A 111 -22.08 8.61 -12.46
N GLU A 112 -22.11 8.14 -13.71
CA GLU A 112 -21.36 6.94 -14.10
C GLU A 112 -19.98 7.30 -14.62
N LEU A 113 -18.96 6.57 -14.17
CA LEU A 113 -17.58 6.72 -14.59
C LEU A 113 -17.42 6.53 -16.11
N GLN A 114 -16.91 7.55 -16.80
CA GLN A 114 -16.64 7.50 -18.25
C GLN A 114 -15.14 7.46 -18.55
N LYS A 115 -14.36 8.27 -17.85
CA LYS A 115 -12.92 8.36 -18.03
C LYS A 115 -12.25 8.57 -16.69
N PHE A 116 -11.04 8.03 -16.54
CA PHE A 116 -10.14 8.51 -15.50
C PHE A 116 -8.72 8.55 -16.01
N SER A 117 -7.94 9.48 -15.48
CA SER A 117 -6.51 9.57 -15.73
C SER A 117 -5.78 9.77 -14.42
N PHE A 118 -4.64 9.11 -14.29
CA PHE A 118 -3.69 9.28 -13.22
C PHE A 118 -2.33 9.55 -13.83
N SER A 119 -1.63 10.57 -13.36
CA SER A 119 -0.24 10.79 -13.73
C SER A 119 0.60 11.11 -12.52
N MET A 120 1.76 10.48 -12.44
CA MET A 120 2.78 10.76 -11.46
C MET A 120 4.08 11.10 -12.18
N PHE A 121 4.66 12.24 -11.82
CA PHE A 121 5.94 12.70 -12.31
C PHE A 121 6.88 12.83 -11.13
N THR A 122 8.03 12.18 -11.23
CA THR A 122 9.16 12.39 -10.32
C THR A 122 10.44 12.50 -11.15
N ARG A 123 11.58 12.73 -10.50
CA ARG A 123 12.88 12.88 -11.16
C ARG A 123 13.16 11.72 -12.12
N GLY A 124 13.15 12.00 -13.42
CA GLY A 124 13.48 11.02 -14.47
C GLY A 124 12.43 9.94 -14.72
N TYR A 125 11.28 9.98 -14.05
CA TYR A 125 10.23 8.97 -14.20
C TYR A 125 8.85 9.60 -14.39
N THR A 126 8.08 9.00 -15.28
CA THR A 126 6.70 9.37 -15.56
C THR A 126 5.86 8.10 -15.60
N LEU A 127 4.84 8.05 -14.76
CA LEU A 127 3.75 7.10 -14.84
C LEU A 127 2.51 7.86 -15.34
N LYS A 128 1.90 7.37 -16.40
CA LYS A 128 0.61 7.84 -16.91
C LYS A 128 -0.31 6.65 -17.08
N LEU A 129 -1.47 6.70 -16.44
CA LEU A 129 -2.54 5.76 -16.65
C LEU A 129 -3.74 6.54 -17.20
N GLN A 130 -4.27 6.08 -18.33
CA GLN A 130 -5.47 6.62 -18.94
C GLN A 130 -6.47 5.51 -19.14
N ALA A 131 -7.71 5.73 -18.72
CA ALA A 131 -8.78 4.78 -18.84
C ALA A 131 -10.01 5.40 -19.48
N GLN A 132 -10.61 4.66 -20.39
CA GLN A 132 -11.81 5.06 -21.12
C GLN A 132 -12.83 3.93 -21.12
N ARG A 133 -14.08 4.26 -20.79
CA ARG A 133 -15.19 3.31 -20.80
C ARG A 133 -15.44 2.80 -22.21
N LEU A 134 -15.52 1.48 -22.35
CA LEU A 134 -15.92 0.78 -23.58
C LEU A 134 -17.37 0.31 -23.49
N ASP A 135 -17.77 -0.17 -22.32
CA ASP A 135 -19.10 -0.73 -22.04
C ASP A 135 -19.45 -0.52 -20.57
N ALA A 136 -20.61 -0.99 -20.12
CA ALA A 136 -21.16 -0.78 -18.77
C ALA A 136 -20.13 -0.99 -17.64
N ARG A 137 -19.23 -1.97 -17.78
CA ARG A 137 -18.18 -2.28 -16.79
C ARG A 137 -16.77 -2.37 -17.37
N LYS A 138 -16.60 -2.31 -18.69
CA LYS A 138 -15.30 -2.53 -19.34
C LYS A 138 -14.62 -1.22 -19.65
N PHE A 139 -13.36 -1.10 -19.29
CA PHE A 139 -12.52 0.07 -19.54
C PHE A 139 -11.27 -0.35 -20.29
N ASN A 140 -10.94 0.38 -21.35
CA ASN A 140 -9.64 0.30 -21.97
C ASN A 140 -8.66 1.13 -21.15
N ILE A 141 -7.62 0.51 -20.62
CA ILE A 141 -6.59 1.14 -19.80
C ILE A 141 -5.28 1.12 -20.55
N THR A 142 -4.70 2.30 -20.75
CA THR A 142 -3.33 2.48 -21.24
C THR A 142 -2.47 2.92 -20.07
N THR A 143 -1.43 2.15 -19.76
CA THR A 143 -0.43 2.49 -18.74
C THR A 143 0.90 2.72 -19.43
N THR A 144 1.51 3.88 -19.21
CA THR A 144 2.82 4.24 -19.71
C THR A 144 3.73 4.50 -18.53
N THR A 145 4.79 3.71 -18.39
CA THR A 145 5.83 3.87 -17.36
C THR A 145 7.15 4.11 -18.07
N GLY A 146 7.81 5.24 -17.80
CA GLY A 146 9.17 5.52 -18.30
C GLY A 146 9.38 5.22 -19.80
N THR A 147 9.80 3.98 -20.12
CA THR A 147 10.14 3.51 -21.46
C THR A 147 9.11 2.56 -22.10
N SER A 148 8.09 2.13 -21.37
CA SER A 148 7.15 1.10 -21.81
C SER A 148 5.71 1.61 -21.82
N THR A 149 4.86 0.97 -22.64
CA THR A 149 3.42 1.25 -22.69
C THR A 149 2.66 -0.06 -22.86
N GLU A 150 1.70 -0.29 -21.97
CA GLU A 150 0.83 -1.46 -21.94
C GLU A 150 -0.62 -1.02 -22.14
N LYS A 151 -1.40 -1.81 -22.89
CA LYS A 151 -2.84 -1.64 -23.05
C LYS A 151 -3.56 -2.90 -22.60
N ARG A 152 -4.61 -2.73 -21.80
CA ARG A 152 -5.43 -3.83 -21.29
C ARG A 152 -6.88 -3.41 -21.13
N ILE A 153 -7.78 -4.39 -21.21
CA ILE A 153 -9.19 -4.19 -20.87
C ILE A 153 -9.38 -4.68 -19.43
N VAL A 154 -9.94 -3.82 -18.59
CA VAL A 154 -10.21 -4.13 -17.18
C VAL A 154 -11.70 -3.95 -16.91
N GLU A 155 -12.24 -4.85 -16.09
CA GLU A 155 -13.60 -4.72 -15.56
C GLU A 155 -13.58 -3.91 -14.27
N ILE A 156 -14.29 -2.78 -14.28
CA ILE A 156 -14.46 -1.88 -13.14
C ILE A 156 -15.93 -1.98 -12.69
N PRO A 157 -16.19 -2.45 -11.46
CA PRO A 157 -17.55 -2.52 -10.93
C PRO A 157 -18.18 -1.12 -10.80
N PRO A 158 -19.50 -0.97 -11.00
CA PRO A 158 -20.15 0.34 -10.97
C PRO A 158 -20.26 0.96 -9.57
N ASP A 159 -20.07 0.17 -8.51
CA ASP A 159 -20.15 0.56 -7.10
C ASP A 159 -18.80 1.05 -6.52
N VAL A 160 -17.76 1.18 -7.35
CA VAL A 160 -16.44 1.68 -6.92
C VAL A 160 -16.25 3.16 -7.22
N VAL A 161 -15.43 3.81 -6.38
CA VAL A 161 -14.97 5.18 -6.56
C VAL A 161 -13.46 5.18 -6.76
N ILE A 162 -12.91 5.95 -7.71
CA ILE A 162 -11.47 6.14 -7.78
C ILE A 162 -11.02 6.90 -6.53
N TYR A 163 -10.14 6.27 -5.74
CA TYR A 163 -9.70 6.85 -4.47
C TYR A 163 -9.05 8.21 -4.70
N SER A 164 -9.57 9.21 -4.00
CA SER A 164 -9.08 10.59 -3.97
C SER A 164 -9.62 11.26 -2.72
N PRO A 165 -9.04 12.39 -2.25
CA PRO A 165 -9.55 13.18 -1.13
C PRO A 165 -11.00 13.72 -1.29
N VAL A 166 -11.63 13.45 -2.43
CA VAL A 166 -13.05 13.73 -2.73
C VAL A 166 -13.97 12.69 -2.11
N THR A 167 -13.43 11.51 -1.80
CA THR A 167 -14.13 10.40 -1.15
C THR A 167 -14.76 10.84 0.17
N GLU A 168 -14.11 11.77 0.85
CA GLU A 168 -14.50 12.35 2.11
C GLU A 168 -15.76 13.22 1.99
N LEU A 169 -16.15 13.63 0.78
CA LEU A 169 -17.45 14.31 0.54
C LEU A 169 -18.65 13.38 0.80
N ALA A 170 -18.50 12.05 0.63
CA ALA A 170 -19.56 11.08 0.99
C ALA A 170 -19.84 11.05 2.49
N ILE A 171 -18.92 11.59 3.30
CA ILE A 171 -18.93 11.49 4.76
C ILE A 171 -19.72 12.65 5.39
N LYS A 172 -20.07 13.70 4.62
CA LYS A 172 -20.80 14.90 5.07
C LYS A 172 -22.06 14.64 5.92
N LYS A 173 -22.69 13.47 5.78
CA LYS A 173 -23.94 13.12 6.49
C LYS A 173 -23.77 12.09 7.61
N LEU A 174 -22.55 11.57 7.83
CA LEU A 174 -22.29 10.62 8.89
C LEU A 174 -22.33 11.34 10.25
N ARG A 175 -23.23 10.89 11.12
CA ARG A 175 -23.34 11.36 12.49
C ARG A 175 -22.57 10.43 13.43
N PRO A 176 -22.09 10.91 14.59
CA PRO A 176 -21.44 10.06 15.58
C PRO A 176 -22.21 8.76 15.87
N GLY A 177 -21.51 7.64 15.83
CA GLY A 177 -22.06 6.29 15.98
C GLY A 177 -22.52 5.62 14.67
N GLN A 178 -22.53 6.33 13.54
CA GLN A 178 -22.85 5.76 12.23
C GLN A 178 -21.60 5.26 11.50
N GLN A 179 -21.82 4.32 10.58
CA GLN A 179 -20.78 3.73 9.76
C GLN A 179 -21.23 3.64 8.29
N LEU A 180 -20.28 3.70 7.37
CA LEU A 180 -20.46 3.61 5.93
C LEU A 180 -19.41 2.68 5.34
N HIS A 181 -19.85 1.74 4.52
CA HIS A 181 -18.96 0.92 3.70
C HIS A 181 -18.88 1.51 2.30
N MET A 182 -17.68 1.51 1.73
CA MET A 182 -17.48 1.90 0.34
C MET A 182 -16.35 1.11 -0.31
N LYS A 183 -16.44 0.97 -1.63
CA LYS A 183 -15.38 0.35 -2.42
C LYS A 183 -14.64 1.42 -3.19
N THR A 184 -13.32 1.35 -3.17
CA THR A 184 -12.48 2.24 -3.94
C THR A 184 -11.53 1.49 -4.84
N ILE A 185 -11.07 2.15 -5.89
CA ILE A 185 -9.96 1.68 -6.70
C ILE A 185 -8.78 2.61 -6.49
N ASP A 186 -7.64 2.03 -6.12
CA ASP A 186 -6.36 2.74 -6.14
C ASP A 186 -5.94 2.97 -7.61
N PRO A 187 -5.77 4.22 -8.06
CA PRO A 187 -5.55 4.52 -9.46
C PRO A 187 -4.16 4.12 -9.98
N ALA A 188 -3.16 3.94 -9.11
CA ALA A 188 -1.82 3.53 -9.53
C ALA A 188 -1.74 2.01 -9.75
N THR A 189 -2.43 1.25 -8.90
CA THR A 189 -2.36 -0.22 -8.87
C THR A 189 -3.56 -0.91 -9.52
N MET A 190 -4.66 -0.17 -9.73
CA MET A 190 -5.96 -0.69 -10.17
C MET A 190 -6.55 -1.75 -9.21
N THR A 191 -6.18 -1.69 -7.93
CA THR A 191 -6.70 -2.62 -6.92
C THR A 191 -7.98 -2.10 -6.29
N VAL A 192 -8.93 -3.00 -6.04
CA VAL A 192 -10.14 -2.68 -5.28
C VAL A 192 -9.84 -2.79 -3.79
N ALA A 193 -10.19 -1.77 -3.02
CA ALA A 193 -10.13 -1.77 -1.56
C ALA A 193 -11.55 -1.57 -0.99
N ASN A 194 -11.89 -2.33 0.04
CA ASN A 194 -13.07 -2.07 0.85
C ASN A 194 -12.66 -1.16 2.00
N ILE A 195 -13.37 -0.04 2.14
CA ILE A 195 -13.11 0.97 3.16
C ILE A 195 -14.31 1.00 4.11
N LEU A 196 -14.03 0.92 5.40
CA LEU A 196 -15.01 1.13 6.46
C LEU A 196 -14.79 2.50 7.11
N ILE A 197 -15.80 3.34 7.03
CA ILE A 197 -15.79 4.70 7.56
C ILE A 197 -16.68 4.75 8.78
N ARG A 198 -16.16 5.26 9.90
CA ARG A 198 -16.86 5.34 11.19
C ARG A 198 -16.85 6.77 11.71
N ALA A 199 -18.01 7.38 11.92
CA ALA A 199 -18.08 8.65 12.64
C ALA A 199 -18.04 8.38 14.15
N THR A 200 -17.01 8.89 14.81
CA THR A 200 -16.68 8.53 16.21
C THR A 200 -17.16 9.57 17.23
N GLY A 201 -17.18 10.84 16.86
CA GLY A 201 -17.54 11.92 17.78
C GLY A 201 -17.53 13.29 17.12
N ARG A 202 -17.73 14.35 17.92
CA ARG A 202 -17.43 15.72 17.53
C ARG A 202 -16.23 16.22 18.31
N GLU A 203 -15.35 16.93 17.63
CA GLU A 203 -14.20 17.59 18.23
C GLU A 203 -14.11 19.00 17.69
N GLU A 204 -13.66 19.91 18.54
CA GLU A 204 -13.33 21.25 18.13
C GLU A 204 -11.82 21.35 17.92
N ILE A 205 -11.42 21.76 16.72
CA ILE A 205 -10.02 21.84 16.34
C ILE A 205 -9.68 23.24 15.82
N THR A 206 -8.41 23.61 15.97
CA THR A 206 -7.86 24.85 15.41
C THR A 206 -6.86 24.47 14.32
N VAL A 207 -7.05 25.02 13.13
CA VAL A 207 -6.11 24.90 12.01
C VAL A 207 -5.75 26.31 11.55
N GLY A 208 -4.46 26.63 11.60
CA GLY A 208 -3.98 28.01 11.43
C GLY A 208 -4.55 28.92 12.52
N THR A 209 -5.28 29.96 12.12
CA THR A 209 -5.95 30.91 13.04
C THR A 209 -7.45 30.62 13.19
N ASN A 210 -7.98 29.65 12.47
CA ASN A 210 -9.42 29.37 12.41
C ASN A 210 -9.79 28.20 13.32
N ARG A 211 -10.92 28.35 14.02
CA ARG A 211 -11.51 27.33 14.90
C ARG A 211 -12.69 26.67 14.18
N TYR A 212 -12.74 25.35 14.21
CA TYR A 212 -13.73 24.52 13.52
C TYR A 212 -14.39 23.57 14.52
N ASP A 213 -15.73 23.53 14.51
CA ASP A 213 -16.48 22.43 15.11
C ASP A 213 -16.64 21.34 14.04
N THR A 214 -16.17 20.13 14.35
CA THR A 214 -16.00 19.08 13.36
C THR A 214 -16.55 17.75 13.83
N THR A 215 -17.01 16.94 12.89
CA THR A 215 -17.26 15.51 13.10
C THR A 215 -15.96 14.75 12.82
N VAL A 216 -15.56 13.90 13.76
CA VAL A 216 -14.37 13.06 13.65
C VAL A 216 -14.74 11.73 13.03
N VAL A 217 -14.03 11.41 11.96
CA VAL A 217 -14.28 10.22 11.17
C VAL A 217 -13.00 9.40 11.09
N VAL A 218 -13.12 8.11 11.37
CA VAL A 218 -12.03 7.15 11.27
C VAL A 218 -12.32 6.24 10.09
N MET A 219 -11.43 6.27 9.11
CA MET A 219 -11.45 5.46 7.92
C MET A 219 -10.44 4.32 8.08
N ASP A 220 -10.93 3.08 8.07
CA ASP A 220 -10.07 1.91 7.96
C ASP A 220 -9.65 1.73 6.50
N TYR A 221 -8.39 2.02 6.22
CA TYR A 221 -7.78 1.82 4.92
C TYR A 221 -6.72 0.72 5.03
N ARG A 222 -7.09 -0.50 4.60
CA ARG A 222 -6.23 -1.70 4.62
C ARG A 222 -5.62 -1.99 6.00
N GLY A 223 -6.41 -1.83 7.07
CA GLY A 223 -5.97 -2.06 8.45
C GLY A 223 -5.25 -0.89 9.10
N SER A 224 -5.13 0.25 8.41
CA SER A 224 -4.65 1.51 8.97
C SER A 224 -5.78 2.49 9.16
N ASP A 225 -5.94 2.99 10.38
CA ASP A 225 -6.91 4.03 10.70
C ASP A 225 -6.40 5.41 10.24
N VAL A 226 -7.07 6.00 9.25
CA VAL A 226 -6.91 7.40 8.85
C VAL A 226 -7.98 8.23 9.55
N ARG A 227 -7.56 9.24 10.32
CA ARG A 227 -8.49 10.12 11.05
C ARG A 227 -8.72 11.41 10.28
N SER A 228 -9.97 11.76 10.04
CA SER A 228 -10.38 12.96 9.32
C SER A 228 -11.34 13.80 10.15
N TRP A 229 -11.15 15.11 10.16
CA TRP A 229 -12.03 16.08 10.81
C TRP A 229 -12.78 16.85 9.73
N ILE A 230 -14.11 16.80 9.78
CA ILE A 230 -15.00 17.34 8.76
C ILE A 230 -15.91 18.40 9.38
N ASP A 231 -15.97 19.59 8.78
CA ASP A 231 -16.84 20.67 9.27
C ASP A 231 -18.33 20.38 8.98
N ASP A 232 -19.23 21.19 9.56
CA ASP A 232 -20.68 21.04 9.35
C ASP A 232 -21.13 21.27 7.89
N LYS A 233 -20.26 21.83 7.04
CA LYS A 233 -20.51 22.00 5.60
C LYS A 233 -20.06 20.78 4.78
N GLY A 234 -19.37 19.83 5.41
CA GLY A 234 -18.83 18.62 4.78
C GLY A 234 -17.43 18.80 4.18
N ASN A 235 -16.71 19.87 4.52
CA ASN A 235 -15.34 20.08 4.06
C ASN A 235 -14.36 19.38 4.99
N LEU A 236 -13.34 18.75 4.41
CA LEU A 236 -12.20 18.22 5.14
C LEU A 236 -11.38 19.39 5.71
N VAL A 237 -11.25 19.44 7.04
CA VAL A 237 -10.48 20.47 7.76
C VAL A 237 -9.07 19.97 8.06
N LYS A 238 -8.96 18.73 8.55
CA LYS A 238 -7.71 18.07 8.88
C LYS A 238 -7.79 16.58 8.57
N GLN A 239 -6.69 15.96 8.19
CA GLN A 239 -6.53 14.51 8.11
C GLN A 239 -5.19 14.10 8.70
N ASP A 240 -5.17 13.07 9.53
CA ASP A 240 -3.97 12.49 10.13
C ASP A 240 -3.86 11.00 9.78
N THR A 241 -2.65 10.57 9.40
CA THR A 241 -2.31 9.17 9.15
C THR A 241 -1.36 8.63 10.24
N PRO A 242 -1.33 7.32 10.52
CA PRO A 242 -0.49 6.76 11.58
C PRO A 242 1.01 6.79 11.26
N PHE A 243 1.37 7.04 10.00
CA PHE A 243 2.76 7.17 9.55
C PHE A 243 3.27 8.63 9.52
N GLY A 244 2.55 9.55 10.18
CA GLY A 244 3.01 10.92 10.42
C GLY A 244 2.77 11.90 9.28
N TRP A 245 1.88 11.55 8.34
CA TRP A 245 1.39 12.51 7.34
C TRP A 245 0.15 13.19 7.87
N THR A 246 0.14 14.50 7.74
CA THR A 246 -1.00 15.34 8.11
C THR A 246 -1.36 16.23 6.94
N MET A 247 -2.65 16.36 6.66
CA MET A 247 -3.18 17.36 5.74
C MET A 247 -4.02 18.35 6.52
N GLU A 248 -3.84 19.63 6.27
CA GLU A 248 -4.56 20.71 6.92
C GLU A 248 -5.12 21.67 5.88
N THR A 249 -6.38 22.09 6.04
CA THR A 249 -6.99 23.10 5.17
C THR A 249 -6.15 24.38 5.19
N CYS A 250 -5.96 24.96 4.01
CA CYS A 250 -5.25 26.22 3.85
C CYS A 250 -5.80 27.03 2.68
N SER A 251 -5.38 28.28 2.55
CA SER A 251 -5.59 29.07 1.34
C SER A 251 -4.67 28.60 0.20
N SER A 252 -5.03 28.93 -1.04
CA SER A 252 -4.15 28.70 -2.20
C SER A 252 -2.81 29.43 -2.06
N ALA A 253 -2.81 30.65 -1.50
CA ALA A 253 -1.60 31.42 -1.24
C ALA A 253 -0.65 30.72 -0.26
N GLU A 254 -1.17 30.14 0.83
CA GLU A 254 -0.39 29.33 1.76
C GLU A 254 0.15 28.06 1.09
N ALA A 255 -0.68 27.35 0.32
CA ALA A 255 -0.26 26.15 -0.41
C ALA A 255 0.93 26.41 -1.35
N PHE A 256 0.89 27.50 -2.12
CA PHE A 256 1.99 27.88 -3.00
C PHE A 256 3.23 28.38 -2.24
N ASN A 257 3.04 29.00 -1.07
CA ASN A 257 4.15 29.42 -0.22
C ASN A 257 4.89 28.23 0.39
N VAL A 258 4.17 27.18 0.79
CA VAL A 258 4.77 25.93 1.31
C VAL A 258 5.85 25.43 0.35
N ILE A 259 5.58 25.31 -0.95
CA ILE A 259 6.59 24.81 -1.90
C ILE A 259 7.83 25.70 -1.98
N LYS A 260 7.65 27.03 -1.88
CA LYS A 260 8.75 28.00 -2.02
C LYS A 260 9.65 28.09 -0.81
N THR A 261 9.06 28.01 0.40
CA THR A 261 9.77 28.31 1.65
C THR A 261 10.09 27.07 2.48
N SER A 262 9.58 25.89 2.11
CA SER A 262 9.87 24.66 2.85
C SER A 262 11.37 24.39 2.90
N ALA A 263 11.87 24.22 4.13
CA ALA A 263 13.21 23.72 4.39
C ALA A 263 13.43 22.36 3.68
N ALA A 264 14.67 21.88 3.66
CA ALA A 264 14.90 20.51 3.21
C ALA A 264 14.08 19.57 4.12
N PRO A 265 13.18 18.74 3.56
CA PRO A 265 12.38 17.84 4.37
C PRO A 265 13.31 16.85 5.08
N ASP A 266 12.90 16.43 6.28
CA ASP A 266 13.56 15.32 6.97
C ASP A 266 13.56 14.07 6.10
N ASP A 267 14.58 13.22 6.28
CA ASP A 267 14.63 11.96 5.55
C ASP A 267 13.49 11.05 6.01
N MET A 268 12.55 10.79 5.11
CA MET A 268 11.33 10.07 5.45
C MET A 268 11.62 8.61 5.77
N LEU A 269 12.59 7.99 5.09
CA LEU A 269 12.93 6.59 5.30
C LEU A 269 13.47 6.37 6.73
N SER A 270 14.40 7.22 7.17
CA SER A 270 14.91 7.23 8.55
C SER A 270 13.82 7.45 9.58
N ASN A 271 12.83 8.28 9.25
CA ASN A 271 11.73 8.61 10.14
C ASN A 271 10.63 7.55 10.22
N MET A 272 10.61 6.61 9.26
CA MET A 272 9.70 5.47 9.17
C MET A 272 10.32 4.16 9.67
N ALA A 273 11.59 4.19 10.08
CA ALA A 273 12.26 3.02 10.64
C ALA A 273 11.49 2.44 11.84
N VAL A 274 11.39 1.11 11.87
CA VAL A 274 10.73 0.36 12.94
C VAL A 274 11.59 0.44 14.20
N ARG A 275 10.98 0.93 15.27
CA ARG A 275 11.62 1.03 16.59
C ARG A 275 11.86 -0.37 17.13
N TYR A 276 13.06 -0.61 17.66
CA TYR A 276 13.36 -1.88 18.33
C TYR A 276 14.00 -1.69 19.70
N GLN A 277 13.82 -2.68 20.58
CA GLN A 277 14.46 -2.80 21.88
C GLN A 277 15.29 -4.08 21.95
N GLY A 278 16.38 -4.06 22.71
CA GLY A 278 17.31 -5.19 22.85
C GLY A 278 18.63 -4.94 22.11
N ARG A 279 19.51 -5.93 22.09
CA ARG A 279 20.83 -5.83 21.49
C ARG A 279 21.05 -6.94 20.48
N LEU A 280 21.48 -6.56 19.29
CA LEU A 280 22.03 -7.45 18.28
C LEU A 280 23.56 -7.25 18.27
N ARG A 281 24.32 -8.34 18.39
CA ARG A 281 25.78 -8.32 18.46
C ARG A 281 26.41 -8.55 17.09
N SER A 282 25.92 -9.52 16.35
CA SER A 282 26.40 -9.90 15.02
C SER A 282 25.22 -10.25 14.11
N PRO A 283 24.29 -9.29 13.90
CA PRO A 283 22.99 -9.53 13.29
C PRO A 283 23.06 -10.24 11.93
N THR A 284 24.02 -9.85 11.08
CA THR A 284 24.20 -10.44 9.73
C THR A 284 24.75 -11.87 9.74
N ASN A 285 25.36 -12.31 10.86
CA ASN A 285 25.93 -13.64 11.02
C ASN A 285 25.07 -14.58 11.86
N ALA A 286 24.02 -14.07 12.52
CA ALA A 286 23.14 -14.85 13.37
C ALA A 286 22.53 -16.03 12.59
N LEU A 287 22.50 -17.21 13.23
CA LEU A 287 21.81 -18.40 12.73
C LEU A 287 20.30 -18.24 12.85
N SER A 288 19.86 -17.66 13.96
CA SER A 288 18.46 -17.32 14.20
C SER A 288 18.31 -16.18 15.20
N ILE A 289 17.19 -15.46 15.10
CA ILE A 289 16.80 -14.41 16.02
C ILE A 289 15.37 -14.68 16.48
N ARG A 290 15.18 -14.78 17.81
CA ARG A 290 13.86 -14.77 18.42
C ARG A 290 13.51 -13.36 18.85
N MET A 291 12.31 -12.91 18.53
CA MET A 291 11.85 -11.54 18.78
C MET A 291 10.35 -11.49 19.07
N GLN A 292 9.91 -10.36 19.61
CA GLN A 292 8.50 -10.02 19.71
C GLN A 292 8.18 -8.92 18.71
N LEU A 293 7.11 -9.09 17.93
CA LEU A 293 6.48 -7.99 17.18
C LEU A 293 5.34 -7.43 18.03
N LEU A 294 5.27 -6.10 18.11
CA LEU A 294 4.37 -5.36 18.99
C LEU A 294 3.65 -4.25 18.21
N GLY A 295 2.40 -3.98 18.56
CA GLY A 295 1.62 -2.83 18.09
C GLY A 295 0.75 -3.10 16.85
N VAL A 296 0.92 -4.26 16.21
CA VAL A 296 0.11 -4.68 15.06
C VAL A 296 -0.32 -6.13 15.25
N SER A 297 -1.58 -6.43 14.92
CA SER A 297 -2.11 -7.80 14.94
C SER A 297 -1.88 -8.48 13.59
N PHE A 298 -1.32 -9.69 13.65
CA PHE A 298 -1.11 -10.57 12.51
C PHE A 298 -1.79 -11.90 12.75
N GLU A 299 -2.27 -12.52 11.67
CA GLU A 299 -2.62 -13.94 11.70
C GLU A 299 -1.35 -14.79 11.55
N ARG A 300 -1.32 -15.96 12.19
CA ARG A 300 -0.17 -16.88 12.14
C ARG A 300 0.31 -17.15 10.70
N ARG A 301 -0.64 -17.44 9.81
CA ARG A 301 -0.38 -17.75 8.40
C ARG A 301 0.20 -16.58 7.58
N GLU A 302 0.09 -15.34 8.05
CA GLU A 302 0.66 -14.18 7.35
C GLU A 302 2.19 -14.13 7.50
N LEU A 303 2.73 -14.67 8.61
CA LEU A 303 4.15 -14.54 8.96
C LEU A 303 4.95 -15.84 8.87
N GLU A 304 4.28 -16.99 8.84
CA GLU A 304 4.95 -18.29 8.72
C GLU A 304 5.55 -18.50 7.32
N THR A 305 6.85 -18.79 7.28
CA THR A 305 7.60 -19.10 6.05
C THR A 305 8.53 -20.29 6.29
N ASP A 306 9.24 -20.76 5.27
CA ASP A 306 10.22 -21.84 5.42
C ASP A 306 11.36 -21.49 6.41
N ARG A 307 11.55 -20.19 6.75
CA ARG A 307 12.52 -19.72 7.75
C ARG A 307 11.93 -18.98 8.95
N GLN A 308 10.63 -18.69 8.96
CA GLN A 308 9.96 -17.96 10.03
C GLN A 308 8.89 -18.80 10.70
N THR A 309 8.97 -18.97 12.02
CA THR A 309 7.96 -19.67 12.81
C THR A 309 7.36 -18.75 13.85
N VAL A 310 6.03 -18.79 13.97
CA VAL A 310 5.31 -18.05 15.01
C VAL A 310 5.15 -18.93 16.24
N ASP A 311 5.90 -18.60 17.28
CA ASP A 311 5.92 -19.38 18.52
C ASP A 311 4.63 -19.12 19.34
N ASN A 312 4.21 -17.86 19.42
CA ASN A 312 3.02 -17.45 20.19
C ASN A 312 2.33 -16.20 19.60
N ILE A 313 1.02 -16.07 19.80
CA ILE A 313 0.22 -14.89 19.45
C ILE A 313 -0.70 -14.54 20.63
N ASP A 314 -0.67 -13.27 21.04
CA ASP A 314 -1.50 -12.69 22.09
C ASP A 314 -1.92 -11.27 21.68
N GLY A 315 -3.01 -11.17 20.92
CA GLY A 315 -3.49 -9.91 20.34
C GLY A 315 -2.46 -9.25 19.42
N ALA A 316 -2.07 -8.01 19.74
CA ALA A 316 -1.07 -7.24 19.00
C ALA A 316 0.39 -7.52 19.46
N ARG A 317 0.61 -8.62 20.18
CA ARG A 317 1.93 -9.13 20.58
C ARG A 317 2.10 -10.53 20.03
N LEU A 318 3.17 -10.77 19.28
CA LEU A 318 3.52 -12.12 18.80
C LEU A 318 5.00 -12.40 18.99
N GLU A 319 5.34 -13.67 19.20
CA GLU A 319 6.73 -14.14 19.28
C GLU A 319 7.09 -14.87 17.99
N LEU A 320 8.18 -14.42 17.36
CA LEU A 320 8.64 -14.91 16.06
C LEU A 320 10.08 -15.40 16.20
N ASN A 321 10.36 -16.57 15.64
CA ASN A 321 11.71 -17.07 15.44
C ASN A 321 12.03 -17.04 13.95
N VAL A 322 13.11 -16.34 13.60
CA VAL A 322 13.55 -16.13 12.22
C VAL A 322 14.92 -16.76 12.05
N ARG A 323 15.05 -17.71 11.12
CA ARG A 323 16.31 -18.36 10.75
C ARG A 323 16.92 -17.67 9.53
N ARG A 324 18.26 -17.72 9.44
CA ARG A 324 18.96 -17.34 8.21
C ARG A 324 18.61 -18.30 7.06
N CYS A 325 18.58 -17.79 5.84
CA CYS A 325 18.38 -18.59 4.64
C CYS A 325 19.73 -19.16 4.17
N ILE A 326 19.76 -20.46 3.85
CA ILE A 326 20.92 -21.14 3.28
C ILE A 326 20.46 -21.86 2.03
N PHE A 327 21.04 -21.49 0.89
CA PHE A 327 20.73 -22.17 -0.36
C PHE A 327 21.40 -23.55 -0.39
N PRO A 328 20.63 -24.63 -0.62
CA PRO A 328 21.19 -25.95 -0.70
C PRO A 328 21.90 -26.13 -2.05
N ASP A 329 22.93 -26.97 -2.07
CA ASP A 329 23.56 -27.44 -3.30
C ASP A 329 22.69 -28.55 -3.92
N ARG A 330 21.56 -28.14 -4.51
CA ARG A 330 20.61 -29.02 -5.21
C ARG A 330 20.82 -28.92 -6.71
N GLY A 331 20.53 -30.02 -7.41
CA GLY A 331 20.46 -30.06 -8.88
C GLY A 331 19.22 -29.33 -9.42
N MET A 332 18.75 -29.73 -10.60
CA MET A 332 17.53 -29.16 -11.19
C MET A 332 16.27 -29.56 -10.40
N LEU A 333 15.29 -28.67 -10.35
CA LEU A 333 13.97 -28.92 -9.78
C LEU A 333 13.31 -30.13 -10.46
N PRO A 334 12.57 -30.95 -9.70
CA PRO A 334 11.78 -32.03 -10.28
C PRO A 334 10.71 -31.47 -11.23
N ALA A 335 10.37 -32.23 -12.28
CA ALA A 335 9.38 -31.81 -13.29
C ALA A 335 7.98 -31.52 -12.69
N SER A 336 7.66 -32.12 -11.54
CA SER A 336 6.42 -31.90 -10.82
C SER A 336 6.61 -30.91 -9.67
N ILE A 337 6.39 -29.63 -9.94
CA ILE A 337 6.18 -28.60 -8.91
C ILE A 337 4.68 -28.49 -8.56
N PRO A 338 4.30 -28.21 -7.30
CA PRO A 338 2.91 -27.99 -6.93
C PRO A 338 2.27 -26.87 -7.74
N ASP A 339 0.97 -26.98 -8.07
CA ASP A 339 0.29 -25.98 -8.90
C ASP A 339 0.29 -24.58 -8.27
N ALA A 340 0.13 -24.49 -6.95
CA ALA A 340 0.25 -23.23 -6.22
C ALA A 340 1.63 -22.56 -6.39
N VAL A 341 2.70 -23.36 -6.56
CA VAL A 341 4.05 -22.85 -6.85
C VAL A 341 4.16 -22.46 -8.32
N ARG A 342 3.58 -23.25 -9.23
CA ARG A 342 3.58 -22.98 -10.68
C ARG A 342 2.96 -21.63 -11.04
N GLU A 343 1.97 -21.16 -10.29
CA GLU A 343 1.40 -19.81 -10.47
C GLU A 343 2.46 -18.70 -10.41
N HIS A 344 3.51 -18.89 -9.61
CA HIS A 344 4.63 -17.96 -9.49
C HIS A 344 5.64 -18.00 -10.66
N LEU A 345 5.30 -18.67 -11.76
CA LEU A 345 6.01 -18.56 -13.05
C LEU A 345 5.33 -17.57 -14.00
N LYS A 346 4.06 -17.23 -13.77
CA LYS A 346 3.28 -16.39 -14.68
C LYS A 346 3.75 -14.93 -14.62
N PRO A 347 3.66 -14.19 -15.74
CA PRO A 347 3.85 -12.74 -15.71
C PRO A 347 2.71 -12.08 -14.92
N SER A 348 2.98 -10.89 -14.41
CA SER A 348 1.99 -10.06 -13.71
C SER A 348 2.34 -8.57 -13.87
N PRO A 349 1.46 -7.63 -13.50
CA PRO A 349 1.75 -6.20 -13.63
C PRO A 349 3.08 -5.82 -12.95
N GLY A 350 4.01 -5.25 -13.72
CA GLY A 350 5.37 -4.91 -13.29
C GLY A 350 6.38 -6.07 -13.34
N LEU A 351 5.94 -7.32 -13.49
CA LEU A 351 6.80 -8.52 -13.62
C LEU A 351 6.59 -9.17 -15.00
N GLN A 352 7.06 -8.49 -16.04
CA GLN A 352 6.87 -8.87 -17.45
C GLN A 352 7.79 -10.03 -17.87
N SER A 353 7.74 -11.16 -17.16
CA SER A 353 8.62 -12.32 -17.35
C SER A 353 8.45 -13.04 -18.70
N ASP A 354 7.37 -12.76 -19.42
CA ASP A 354 7.08 -13.25 -20.77
C ASP A 354 7.58 -12.30 -21.88
N HIS A 355 8.13 -11.14 -21.53
CA HIS A 355 8.63 -10.17 -22.50
C HIS A 355 9.92 -10.68 -23.18
N PRO A 356 10.07 -10.55 -24.51
CA PRO A 356 11.24 -11.05 -25.24
C PRO A 356 12.60 -10.57 -24.69
N ASP A 357 12.70 -9.29 -24.32
CA ASP A 357 13.94 -8.72 -23.73
C ASP A 357 14.30 -9.41 -22.40
N ILE A 358 13.32 -9.70 -21.55
CA ILE A 358 13.53 -10.36 -20.25
C ILE A 358 13.91 -11.83 -20.44
N ILE A 359 13.24 -12.53 -21.36
CA ILE A 359 13.56 -13.92 -21.72
C ILE A 359 15.00 -14.03 -22.26
N ALA A 360 15.38 -13.12 -23.17
CA ALA A 360 16.72 -13.09 -23.75
C ALA A 360 17.80 -12.83 -22.69
N ALA A 361 17.57 -11.85 -21.81
CA ALA A 361 18.48 -11.56 -20.70
C ALA A 361 18.61 -12.75 -19.74
N ALA A 362 17.49 -13.36 -19.33
CA ALA A 362 17.49 -14.53 -18.45
C ALA A 362 18.26 -15.70 -19.06
N ALA A 363 18.08 -15.98 -20.36
CA ALA A 363 18.78 -17.05 -21.07
C ALA A 363 20.30 -16.79 -21.19
N ASP A 364 20.72 -15.53 -21.39
CA ASP A 364 22.13 -15.15 -21.43
C ASP A 364 22.80 -15.29 -20.05
N ILE A 365 22.17 -14.73 -19.01
CA ILE A 365 22.66 -14.76 -17.62
C ILE A 365 22.80 -16.21 -17.12
N THR A 366 21.86 -17.08 -17.49
CA THR A 366 21.80 -18.47 -16.97
C THR A 366 22.44 -19.51 -17.88
N ARG A 367 23.05 -19.12 -19.02
CA ARG A 367 23.56 -20.03 -20.06
C ARG A 367 24.47 -21.16 -19.54
N ASN A 368 25.31 -20.86 -18.55
CA ASN A 368 26.31 -21.78 -18.01
C ASN A 368 25.92 -22.38 -16.65
N ALA A 369 24.69 -22.16 -16.18
CA ALA A 369 24.26 -22.64 -14.87
C ALA A 369 23.97 -24.15 -14.90
N SER A 370 24.64 -24.90 -14.02
CA SER A 370 24.53 -26.36 -13.92
C SER A 370 23.39 -26.85 -13.00
N SER A 371 22.75 -25.94 -12.26
CA SER A 371 21.63 -26.22 -11.35
C SER A 371 20.70 -25.02 -11.21
N ASP A 372 19.52 -25.21 -10.64
CA ASP A 372 18.61 -24.09 -10.35
C ASP A 372 19.16 -23.17 -9.24
N THR A 373 19.91 -23.71 -8.27
CA THR A 373 20.69 -22.88 -7.33
C THR A 373 21.72 -22.03 -8.08
N ALA A 374 22.41 -22.58 -9.08
CA ALA A 374 23.36 -21.83 -9.90
C ALA A 374 22.68 -20.75 -10.75
N LYS A 375 21.49 -21.02 -11.31
CA LYS A 375 20.69 -20.01 -12.03
C LYS A 375 20.29 -18.87 -11.10
N ALA A 376 19.72 -19.19 -9.94
CA ALA A 376 19.31 -18.21 -8.94
C ALA A 376 20.48 -17.31 -8.51
N ARG A 377 21.67 -17.90 -8.32
CA ARG A 377 22.89 -17.16 -7.98
C ARG A 377 23.35 -16.26 -9.12
N ALA A 378 23.43 -16.79 -10.34
CA ALA A 378 23.84 -16.01 -11.51
C ALA A 378 22.95 -14.77 -11.71
N ILE A 379 21.64 -14.92 -11.53
CA ILE A 379 20.69 -13.80 -11.60
C ILE A 379 20.93 -12.79 -10.47
N GLN A 380 21.10 -13.26 -9.22
CA GLN A 380 21.38 -12.36 -8.09
C GLN A 380 22.68 -11.58 -8.30
N ASP A 381 23.76 -12.25 -8.69
CA ASP A 381 25.06 -11.62 -8.91
C ASP A 381 24.98 -10.63 -10.07
N TRP A 382 24.28 -10.97 -11.15
CA TRP A 382 24.10 -10.09 -12.29
C TRP A 382 23.29 -8.83 -11.92
N VAL A 383 22.16 -8.97 -11.23
CA VAL A 383 21.33 -7.84 -10.81
C VAL A 383 22.11 -6.93 -9.85
N TYR A 384 22.76 -7.50 -8.83
CA TYR A 384 23.57 -6.74 -7.87
C TYR A 384 24.70 -5.94 -8.55
N THR A 385 25.33 -6.52 -9.58
CA THR A 385 26.47 -5.90 -10.25
C THR A 385 26.06 -4.81 -11.24
N HIS A 386 24.95 -4.99 -11.94
CA HIS A 386 24.61 -4.12 -13.08
C HIS A 386 23.54 -3.07 -12.75
N VAL A 387 22.71 -3.27 -11.73
CA VAL A 387 21.68 -2.28 -11.35
C VAL A 387 22.26 -1.30 -10.34
N GLY A 388 22.32 -0.02 -10.72
CA GLY A 388 22.74 1.06 -9.84
C GLY A 388 21.69 1.36 -8.76
N LYS A 389 22.14 1.55 -7.52
CA LYS A 389 21.27 1.90 -6.38
C LYS A 389 20.96 3.39 -6.43
N GLU A 390 19.77 3.73 -6.88
CA GLU A 390 19.27 5.10 -6.95
C GLU A 390 17.85 5.13 -6.37
N SER A 391 17.57 6.05 -5.45
CA SER A 391 16.23 6.21 -4.89
C SER A 391 15.30 6.77 -5.95
N ALA A 392 14.20 6.06 -6.23
CA ALA A 392 13.22 6.49 -7.21
C ALA A 392 11.81 6.26 -6.65
N ILE A 393 10.92 7.25 -6.81
CA ILE A 393 9.51 7.10 -6.47
C ILE A 393 8.80 6.62 -7.74
N THR A 394 8.81 5.31 -7.94
CA THR A 394 8.43 4.64 -9.19
C THR A 394 7.37 3.58 -8.93
N LEU A 395 6.62 3.24 -9.97
CA LEU A 395 5.91 1.96 -9.99
C LEU A 395 6.89 0.94 -10.56
N PRO A 396 7.22 -0.14 -9.83
CA PRO A 396 8.25 -1.06 -10.26
C PRO A 396 7.82 -1.80 -11.53
N SER A 397 8.73 -1.87 -12.50
CA SER A 397 8.54 -2.49 -13.82
C SER A 397 9.84 -3.15 -14.24
N ALA A 398 9.91 -4.48 -14.17
CA ALA A 398 11.12 -5.24 -14.47
C ALA A 398 11.68 -4.91 -15.86
N LEU A 399 10.82 -4.71 -16.85
CA LEU A 399 11.23 -4.30 -18.19
C LEU A 399 11.87 -2.91 -18.23
N ASP A 400 11.32 -1.94 -17.48
CA ASP A 400 11.93 -0.60 -17.41
C ASP A 400 13.28 -0.67 -16.69
N VAL A 401 13.39 -1.45 -15.60
CA VAL A 401 14.66 -1.62 -14.87
C VAL A 401 15.73 -2.29 -15.73
N LEU A 402 15.36 -3.30 -16.54
CA LEU A 402 16.30 -3.92 -17.49
C LEU A 402 16.85 -2.91 -18.51
N ARG A 403 16.10 -1.85 -18.81
CA ARG A 403 16.51 -0.81 -19.78
C ARG A 403 17.27 0.34 -19.14
N THR A 404 16.90 0.73 -17.92
CA THR A 404 17.51 1.87 -17.21
C THR A 404 18.71 1.47 -16.35
N MET A 405 18.75 0.20 -15.90
CA MET A 405 19.76 -0.38 -15.02
C MET A 405 19.94 0.40 -13.71
N LYS A 406 18.86 0.95 -13.17
CA LYS A 406 18.85 1.79 -11.97
C LYS A 406 17.56 1.63 -11.17
N GLY A 407 17.67 1.71 -9.85
CA GLY A 407 16.52 1.78 -8.93
C GLY A 407 16.86 1.37 -7.50
N ASP A 408 15.84 1.21 -6.66
CA ASP A 408 16.00 0.84 -5.26
C ASP A 408 15.69 -0.65 -5.01
N CYS A 409 15.40 -1.02 -3.76
CA CYS A 409 15.02 -2.37 -3.37
C CYS A 409 13.90 -2.99 -4.22
N ASN A 410 12.91 -2.18 -4.63
CA ASN A 410 11.80 -2.65 -5.44
C ASN A 410 12.26 -3.00 -6.86
N GLU A 411 13.03 -2.13 -7.50
CA GLU A 411 13.54 -2.37 -8.86
C GLU A 411 14.47 -3.60 -8.93
N HIS A 412 15.37 -3.76 -7.96
CA HIS A 412 16.24 -4.94 -7.88
C HIS A 412 15.43 -6.22 -7.70
N THR A 413 14.42 -6.19 -6.82
CA THR A 413 13.56 -7.33 -6.54
C THR A 413 12.71 -7.70 -7.75
N TYR A 414 12.06 -6.73 -8.39
CA TYR A 414 11.20 -6.98 -9.54
C TYR A 414 11.98 -7.51 -10.73
N LEU A 415 13.16 -6.94 -11.01
CA LEU A 415 14.01 -7.45 -12.08
C LEU A 415 14.47 -8.88 -11.79
N TYR A 416 14.92 -9.17 -10.57
CA TYR A 416 15.29 -10.53 -10.18
C TYR A 416 14.13 -11.50 -10.38
N VAL A 417 12.93 -11.18 -9.87
CA VAL A 417 11.76 -12.06 -9.95
C VAL A 417 11.39 -12.30 -11.41
N ALA A 418 11.37 -11.28 -12.26
CA ALA A 418 11.04 -11.44 -13.67
C ALA A 418 12.06 -12.31 -14.43
N LEU A 419 13.36 -12.08 -14.20
CA LEU A 419 14.44 -12.90 -14.77
C LEU A 419 14.38 -14.35 -14.28
N ALA A 420 14.10 -14.56 -12.98
CA ALA A 420 13.98 -15.88 -12.39
C ALA A 420 12.77 -16.65 -12.97
N ARG A 421 11.60 -15.99 -13.07
CA ARG A 421 10.40 -16.56 -13.73
C ARG A 421 10.69 -16.93 -15.19
N ALA A 422 11.37 -16.07 -15.93
CA ALA A 422 11.77 -16.32 -17.32
C ALA A 422 12.79 -17.46 -17.45
N ALA A 423 13.64 -17.68 -16.44
CA ALA A 423 14.56 -18.82 -16.36
C ALA A 423 13.90 -20.13 -15.86
N GLY A 424 12.58 -20.13 -15.64
CA GLY A 424 11.81 -21.28 -15.19
C GLY A 424 11.84 -21.50 -13.67
N LEU A 425 12.26 -20.50 -12.89
CA LEU A 425 12.29 -20.55 -11.42
C LEU A 425 11.06 -19.84 -10.85
N PRO A 426 10.13 -20.56 -10.20
CA PRO A 426 8.98 -19.93 -9.56
C PRO A 426 9.45 -18.94 -8.50
N SER A 427 9.04 -17.67 -8.63
CA SER A 427 9.57 -16.58 -7.80
C SER A 427 8.48 -15.56 -7.45
N LYS A 428 8.58 -14.97 -6.26
CA LYS A 428 7.67 -13.94 -5.76
C LYS A 428 8.42 -12.85 -5.02
N THR A 429 7.83 -11.67 -4.99
CA THR A 429 8.34 -10.57 -4.16
C THR A 429 7.96 -10.82 -2.70
N THR A 430 8.90 -10.53 -1.79
CA THR A 430 8.69 -10.52 -0.34
C THR A 430 8.94 -9.11 0.15
N VAL A 431 8.07 -8.66 1.06
CA VAL A 431 8.15 -7.34 1.66
C VAL A 431 8.10 -7.47 3.17
N GLY A 432 8.93 -6.69 3.84
CA GLY A 432 9.00 -6.72 5.29
C GLY A 432 9.98 -5.69 5.80
N ILE A 433 10.75 -6.08 6.81
CA ILE A 433 11.73 -5.21 7.44
C ILE A 433 13.09 -5.88 7.59
N VAL A 434 14.15 -5.10 7.54
CA VAL A 434 15.53 -5.59 7.63
C VAL A 434 16.37 -4.71 8.52
N PHE A 435 17.26 -5.31 9.31
CA PHE A 435 18.18 -4.56 10.16
C PHE A 435 19.33 -3.98 9.33
N HIS A 436 19.41 -2.65 9.27
CA HIS A 436 20.46 -1.91 8.59
C HIS A 436 20.84 -0.69 9.41
N GLU A 437 22.13 -0.35 9.48
CA GLU A 437 22.63 0.86 10.17
C GLU A 437 21.98 1.15 11.54
N ASN A 438 21.82 0.10 12.36
CA ASN A 438 21.28 0.17 13.71
C ASN A 438 19.77 0.49 13.81
N ALA A 439 18.98 0.24 12.76
CA ALA A 439 17.53 0.30 12.79
C ALA A 439 16.90 -0.75 11.86
N PHE A 440 15.60 -1.00 12.00
CA PHE A 440 14.86 -1.85 11.06
C PHE A 440 14.18 -0.97 10.01
N TYR A 441 14.50 -1.19 8.73
CA TYR A 441 13.94 -0.46 7.60
C TYR A 441 13.01 -1.35 6.79
N TYR A 442 11.96 -0.76 6.21
CA TYR A 442 11.14 -1.45 5.22
C TYR A 442 11.97 -1.77 3.99
N HIS A 443 11.84 -2.99 3.50
CA HIS A 443 12.62 -3.50 2.38
C HIS A 443 11.80 -4.49 1.56
N ALA A 444 12.18 -4.64 0.29
CA ALA A 444 11.67 -5.66 -0.61
C ALA A 444 12.81 -6.53 -1.10
N TRP A 445 12.59 -7.85 -1.14
CA TRP A 445 13.55 -8.82 -1.65
C TRP A 445 12.84 -10.02 -2.29
N PRO A 446 13.48 -10.74 -3.22
CA PRO A 446 12.90 -11.91 -3.87
C PRO A 446 12.92 -13.18 -3.00
N SER A 447 11.87 -14.00 -3.18
CA SER A 447 11.82 -15.38 -2.77
C SER A 447 11.70 -16.29 -3.99
N VAL A 448 12.56 -17.29 -4.10
CA VAL A 448 12.67 -18.23 -5.22
C VAL A 448 12.47 -19.67 -4.73
N TRP A 449 11.70 -20.45 -5.47
CA TRP A 449 11.43 -21.84 -5.12
C TRP A 449 12.51 -22.79 -5.65
N ILE A 450 13.24 -23.48 -4.76
CA ILE A 450 14.23 -24.54 -5.10
C ILE A 450 13.95 -25.79 -4.25
N GLY A 451 12.69 -26.27 -4.31
CA GLY A 451 12.15 -27.34 -3.45
C GLY A 451 11.62 -26.83 -2.11
N GLU A 452 12.00 -25.60 -1.75
CA GLU A 452 11.47 -24.76 -0.67
C GLU A 452 11.61 -23.29 -1.10
N TRP A 453 10.91 -22.37 -0.45
CA TRP A 453 11.04 -20.93 -0.69
C TRP A 453 12.31 -20.41 -0.04
N LEU A 454 13.27 -20.02 -0.86
CA LEU A 454 14.55 -19.47 -0.45
C LEU A 454 14.59 -17.98 -0.77
N GLU A 455 15.13 -17.20 0.15
CA GLU A 455 15.15 -15.74 0.05
C GLU A 455 16.58 -15.24 -0.21
N THR A 456 16.71 -14.33 -1.17
CA THR A 456 17.97 -13.68 -1.55
C THR A 456 17.75 -12.19 -1.67
N ASP A 457 18.77 -11.37 -1.43
CA ASP A 457 18.69 -9.92 -1.59
C ASP A 457 19.70 -9.42 -2.64
N PRO A 458 19.26 -9.16 -3.88
CA PRO A 458 20.11 -8.62 -4.94
C PRO A 458 20.43 -7.14 -4.75
N THR A 459 19.75 -6.40 -3.87
CA THR A 459 20.11 -5.01 -3.53
C THR A 459 21.40 -4.95 -2.71
N TRP A 460 21.64 -5.95 -1.86
CA TRP A 460 22.84 -6.03 -1.01
C TRP A 460 23.79 -7.18 -1.36
N GLY A 461 23.50 -7.94 -2.41
CA GLY A 461 24.36 -9.04 -2.87
C GLY A 461 24.35 -10.24 -1.92
N GLN A 462 23.26 -10.47 -1.21
CA GLN A 462 23.12 -11.56 -0.25
C GLN A 462 22.45 -12.79 -0.90
N PHE A 463 23.24 -13.80 -1.26
CA PHE A 463 22.71 -15.09 -1.69
C PHE A 463 22.34 -15.99 -0.51
N GLY A 464 21.14 -15.78 0.01
CA GLY A 464 20.70 -16.28 1.31
C GLY A 464 20.68 -15.15 2.31
N VAL A 465 19.49 -14.59 2.54
CA VAL A 465 19.27 -13.51 3.50
C VAL A 465 19.60 -13.96 4.93
N ASP A 466 20.09 -13.02 5.73
CA ASP A 466 20.35 -13.24 7.15
C ASP A 466 19.05 -13.31 7.99
N ALA A 467 19.19 -13.63 9.28
CA ALA A 467 18.06 -13.73 10.21
C ALA A 467 17.41 -12.38 10.54
N THR A 468 17.96 -11.26 10.07
CA THR A 468 17.41 -9.92 10.34
C THR A 468 16.38 -9.49 9.32
N HIS A 469 16.29 -10.19 8.19
CA HIS A 469 15.19 -10.04 7.25
C HIS A 469 13.95 -10.65 7.88
N ILE A 470 12.89 -9.87 8.07
CA ILE A 470 11.63 -10.32 8.65
C ILE A 470 10.55 -10.08 7.59
N ALA A 471 10.12 -11.15 6.93
CA ALA A 471 9.03 -11.14 5.97
C ALA A 471 7.71 -10.84 6.68
N LEU A 472 6.95 -9.88 6.15
CA LEU A 472 5.63 -9.49 6.65
C LEU A 472 4.53 -9.80 5.65
N PHE A 473 4.81 -9.63 4.35
CA PHE A 473 3.88 -9.86 3.25
C PHE A 473 4.61 -10.48 2.06
N HIS A 474 3.88 -11.27 1.26
CA HIS A 474 4.41 -11.90 0.05
C HIS A 474 3.45 -11.67 -1.11
N GLY A 475 4.01 -11.37 -2.28
CA GLY A 475 3.26 -11.19 -3.50
C GLY A 475 3.67 -9.91 -4.23
N ASP A 476 2.99 -9.67 -5.35
CA ASP A 476 3.29 -8.55 -6.23
C ASP A 476 2.76 -7.23 -5.63
N LEU A 477 2.67 -6.17 -6.44
CA LEU A 477 2.42 -4.79 -6.00
C LEU A 477 1.23 -4.61 -5.02
N GLN A 478 0.17 -5.40 -5.17
CA GLN A 478 -1.02 -5.30 -4.32
C GLN A 478 -0.74 -5.65 -2.85
N GLU A 479 0.13 -6.63 -2.63
CA GLU A 479 0.49 -7.11 -1.30
C GLU A 479 1.47 -6.15 -0.62
N GLN A 480 2.29 -5.46 -1.42
CA GLN A 480 3.17 -4.41 -0.90
C GLN A 480 2.39 -3.25 -0.26
N LEU A 481 1.18 -2.94 -0.76
CA LEU A 481 0.31 -1.92 -0.17
C LEU A 481 -0.13 -2.25 1.26
N ASN A 482 -0.07 -3.52 1.67
CA ASN A 482 -0.39 -3.92 3.04
C ASN A 482 0.65 -3.43 4.06
N LEU A 483 1.81 -2.91 3.60
CA LEU A 483 2.74 -2.18 4.46
C LEU A 483 2.07 -1.00 5.20
N VAL A 484 1.02 -0.40 4.63
CA VAL A 484 0.29 0.70 5.27
C VAL A 484 -0.27 0.28 6.64
N LYS A 485 -0.63 -1.00 6.82
CA LYS A 485 -1.07 -1.58 8.10
C LYS A 485 0.00 -1.53 9.20
N VAL A 486 1.28 -1.56 8.84
CA VAL A 486 2.39 -1.70 9.82
C VAL A 486 3.16 -0.40 10.04
N MET A 487 3.16 0.49 9.05
CA MET A 487 3.91 1.74 9.07
C MET A 487 3.49 2.65 10.24
N GLY A 488 4.47 3.06 11.05
CA GLY A 488 4.28 3.92 12.22
C GLY A 488 3.74 3.21 13.48
N GLN A 489 3.29 1.95 13.37
CA GLN A 489 2.67 1.20 14.47
C GLN A 489 3.54 0.04 14.97
N LEU A 490 4.26 -0.62 14.07
CA LEU A 490 5.08 -1.78 14.40
C LEU A 490 6.29 -1.40 15.26
N SER A 491 6.57 -2.21 16.28
CA SER A 491 7.80 -2.18 17.05
C SER A 491 8.30 -3.58 17.37
N ILE A 492 9.60 -3.71 17.63
CA ILE A 492 10.26 -5.00 17.84
C ILE A 492 10.92 -5.06 19.22
N ARG A 493 10.89 -6.22 19.86
CA ARG A 493 11.77 -6.52 21.00
C ARG A 493 12.58 -7.77 20.70
N ILE A 494 13.89 -7.65 20.68
CA ILE A 494 14.80 -8.80 20.53
C ILE A 494 14.80 -9.60 21.83
N LEU A 495 14.51 -10.90 21.73
CA LEU A 495 14.53 -11.83 22.86
C LEU A 495 15.85 -12.61 22.92
N GLU A 496 16.27 -13.14 21.78
CA GLU A 496 17.45 -14.00 21.68
C GLU A 496 18.10 -13.88 20.30
N GLU A 497 19.43 -13.87 20.26
CA GLU A 497 20.24 -13.93 19.04
C GLU A 497 21.16 -15.13 19.15
N GLN A 498 20.96 -16.13 18.31
CA GLN A 498 21.81 -17.31 18.24
C GLN A 498 22.90 -17.10 17.20
N ASN A 499 24.15 -17.05 17.64
CA ASN A 499 25.33 -17.01 16.78
C ASN A 499 25.94 -18.42 16.63
N GLN A 500 26.81 -18.58 15.63
CA GLN A 500 27.59 -19.82 15.45
C GLN A 500 28.51 -20.12 16.62
#